data_AF-A0A0R1YTF0-F1
#
_entry.id   AF-A0A0R1YTF0-F1
#
_cell.length_a   1.000
_cell.length_b   1.000
_cell.length_c   1.000
_cell.angle_alpha   90.00
_cell.angle_beta   90.00
_cell.angle_gamma   90.00
#
_symmetry.space_group_name_H-M   'P 1'
#
loop_
_entity.id
_entity.type
_entity.pdbx_description
1 polymer ?
#
loop_
_entity_poly.entity_id
_entity_poly.type
_entity_poly.pdbx_seq_one_letter_code
_entity_poly.pdbx_strand_id
1 'polypeptide(L)'
;MIMTFAGALLIGCNQIHAAAWQPYSLKIMGYAKKQRILKYDGSNWGNYEEIYENKYFKDTKSTKYKYNHQSRVMVIRYLNKSKSPEVNTKYNYRKLVFHGNKRQPVIQYYYKLGNQKFQFLYTIKYWMFKPIKY
;
A
#
# COMPACT_ATOMS: atom_id res chain seq x y z
N MET A 1 -44.99 31.02 -26.05
CA MET A 1 -45.14 30.12 -24.89
C MET A 1 -44.01 29.11 -24.96
N ILE A 2 -42.90 29.35 -24.24
CA ILE A 2 -41.70 28.52 -24.30
C ILE A 2 -41.70 27.65 -23.05
N MET A 3 -41.80 26.32 -23.23
CA MET A 3 -41.62 25.35 -22.16
C MET A 3 -40.11 25.17 -21.90
N THR A 4 -39.66 25.55 -20.71
CA THR A 4 -38.32 25.23 -20.22
C THR A 4 -38.39 23.94 -19.40
N PHE A 5 -37.84 22.85 -19.94
CA PHE A 5 -37.57 21.64 -19.18
C PHE A 5 -36.31 21.85 -18.33
N ALA A 6 -36.48 21.89 -17.01
CA ALA A 6 -35.37 21.81 -16.06
C ALA A 6 -34.98 20.34 -15.85
N GLY A 7 -34.00 19.86 -16.62
CA GLY A 7 -33.36 18.58 -16.38
C GLY A 7 -32.43 18.69 -15.17
N ALA A 8 -32.86 18.18 -14.02
CA ALA A 8 -32.00 18.03 -12.85
C ALA A 8 -30.93 16.97 -13.13
N LEU A 9 -29.68 17.43 -13.31
CA LEU A 9 -28.52 16.57 -13.41
C LEU A 9 -28.26 15.95 -12.02
N LEU A 10 -28.67 14.70 -11.81
CA LEU A 10 -28.29 13.93 -10.64
C LEU A 10 -26.79 13.59 -10.75
N ILE A 11 -25.94 14.48 -10.24
CA ILE A 11 -24.53 14.18 -9.99
C ILE A 11 -24.51 13.16 -8.85
N GLY A 12 -24.51 11.88 -9.22
CA GLY A 12 -24.29 10.78 -8.29
C GLY A 12 -22.95 10.97 -7.60
N CYS A 13 -22.98 11.51 -6.39
CA CYS A 13 -21.83 11.57 -5.50
C CYS A 13 -21.51 10.12 -5.12
N ASN A 14 -20.60 9.50 -5.87
CA ASN A 14 -20.02 8.22 -5.48
C ASN A 14 -19.31 8.45 -4.14
N GLN A 15 -19.98 8.15 -3.03
CA GLN A 15 -19.37 8.15 -1.71
C GLN A 15 -18.23 7.12 -1.75
N ILE A 16 -17.00 7.59 -1.87
CA ILE A 16 -15.81 6.76 -1.75
C ILE A 16 -15.73 6.34 -0.29
N HIS A 17 -16.36 5.21 0.06
CA HIS A 17 -16.25 4.65 1.41
C HIS A 17 -14.77 4.33 1.65
N ALA A 18 -14.17 5.02 2.62
CA ALA A 18 -12.78 4.79 2.98
C ALA A 18 -12.62 3.33 3.43
N ALA A 19 -11.77 2.57 2.74
CA ALA A 19 -11.55 1.15 3.04
C ALA A 19 -11.18 0.95 4.52
N ALA A 20 -11.95 0.09 5.20
CA ALA A 20 -11.76 -0.23 6.61
C ALA A 20 -10.43 -0.97 6.85
N TRP A 21 -9.85 -0.78 8.04
CA TRP A 21 -8.60 -1.45 8.42
C TRP A 21 -8.85 -2.91 8.80
N GLN A 22 -8.26 -3.82 8.05
CA GLN A 22 -8.35 -5.27 8.23
C GLN A 22 -7.05 -5.84 8.84
N PRO A 23 -7.11 -6.95 9.60
CA PRO A 23 -5.91 -7.65 10.06
C PRO A 23 -5.01 -8.03 8.87
N TYR A 24 -3.72 -7.70 8.95
CA TYR A 24 -2.78 -8.05 7.89
C TYR A 24 -2.23 -9.46 8.08
N SER A 25 -2.09 -10.17 6.97
CA SER A 25 -1.42 -11.47 6.90
C SER A 25 -0.66 -11.55 5.60
N LEU A 26 0.60 -11.98 5.66
CA LEU A 26 1.45 -12.10 4.47
C LEU A 26 0.84 -13.03 3.40
N LYS A 27 -0.03 -13.97 3.81
CA LYS A 27 -0.75 -14.88 2.91
C LYS A 27 -1.62 -14.14 1.87
N ILE A 28 -2.05 -12.91 2.14
CA ILE A 28 -2.84 -12.12 1.18
C ILE A 28 -2.02 -11.77 -0.06
N MET A 29 -0.70 -11.66 0.08
CA MET A 29 0.22 -11.36 -1.02
C MET A 29 0.45 -12.56 -1.95
N GLY A 30 -0.12 -13.72 -1.64
CA GLY A 30 0.03 -14.94 -2.44
C GLY A 30 1.43 -15.53 -2.34
N TYR A 31 1.81 -16.31 -3.36
CA TYR A 31 3.13 -16.94 -3.45
C TYR A 31 3.70 -16.71 -4.85
N ALA A 32 4.87 -16.08 -4.93
CA ALA A 32 5.55 -15.83 -6.20
C ALA A 32 6.36 -17.06 -6.64
N LYS A 33 6.25 -17.43 -7.91
CA LYS A 33 7.15 -18.39 -8.57
C LYS A 33 8.45 -17.71 -8.98
N LYS A 34 8.35 -16.45 -9.43
CA LYS A 34 9.48 -15.65 -9.90
C LYS A 34 9.21 -14.19 -9.60
N GLN A 35 10.27 -13.43 -9.37
CA GLN A 35 10.24 -11.98 -9.26
C GLN A 35 11.37 -11.34 -10.05
N ARG A 36 11.19 -10.08 -10.47
CA ARG A 36 12.21 -9.27 -11.12
C ARG A 36 12.09 -7.82 -10.66
N ILE A 37 13.18 -7.25 -10.14
CA ILE A 37 13.26 -5.81 -9.85
C ILE A 37 13.32 -5.06 -11.19
N LEU A 38 12.44 -4.07 -11.35
CA LEU A 38 12.37 -3.22 -12.55
C LEU A 38 13.02 -1.85 -12.32
N LYS A 39 12.89 -1.31 -11.11
CA LYS A 39 13.42 -0.01 -10.71
C LYS A 39 13.65 -0.04 -9.21
N TYR A 40 14.69 0.63 -8.73
CA TYR A 40 14.93 0.85 -7.31
C TYR A 40 15.57 2.21 -7.10
N ASP A 41 15.43 2.73 -5.88
CA ASP A 41 16.17 3.88 -5.37
C ASP A 41 17.25 3.34 -4.42
N GLY A 42 18.52 3.43 -4.80
CA GLY A 42 19.61 2.77 -4.07
C GLY A 42 19.76 3.26 -2.64
N SER A 43 19.62 4.57 -2.41
CA SER A 43 19.76 5.17 -1.09
C SER A 43 18.61 4.78 -0.15
N ASN A 44 17.39 4.77 -0.66
CA ASN A 44 16.21 4.37 0.13
C ASN A 44 16.15 2.85 0.33
N TRP A 45 16.51 2.07 -0.69
CA TRP A 45 16.46 0.61 -0.63
C TRP A 45 17.51 0.04 0.33
N GLY A 46 18.76 0.51 0.29
CA GLY A 46 19.82 0.04 1.18
C GLY A 46 19.49 0.26 2.66
N ASN A 47 19.10 1.48 3.03
CA ASN A 47 18.66 1.81 4.40
C ASN A 47 17.45 0.96 4.84
N TYR A 48 16.54 0.67 3.90
CA TYR A 48 15.35 -0.11 4.19
C TYR A 48 15.69 -1.58 4.48
N GLU A 49 16.46 -2.26 3.62
CA GLU A 49 16.80 -3.67 3.81
C GLU A 49 17.68 -3.89 5.04
N GLU A 50 18.70 -3.05 5.24
CA GLU A 50 19.68 -3.24 6.31
C GLU A 50 19.08 -2.94 7.70
N ILE A 51 18.24 -1.91 7.79
CA ILE A 51 17.83 -1.34 9.09
C ILE A 51 16.32 -1.31 9.23
N TYR A 52 15.60 -0.69 8.30
CA TYR A 52 14.22 -0.28 8.57
C TYR A 52 13.22 -1.43 8.51
N GLU A 53 13.40 -2.41 7.63
CA GLU A 53 12.51 -3.55 7.51
C GLU A 53 12.36 -4.27 8.85
N ASN A 54 13.49 -4.64 9.45
CA ASN A 54 13.54 -5.36 10.71
C ASN A 54 13.12 -4.50 11.91
N LYS A 55 13.50 -3.21 11.91
CA LYS A 55 13.25 -2.30 13.03
C LYS A 55 11.84 -1.73 13.07
N TYR A 56 11.27 -1.38 11.92
CA TYR A 56 10.04 -0.58 11.82
C TYR A 56 8.88 -1.29 11.10
N PHE A 57 9.15 -2.32 10.30
CA PHE A 57 8.15 -2.97 9.43
C PHE A 57 7.98 -4.47 9.70
N LYS A 58 8.24 -4.89 10.94
CA LYS A 58 8.01 -6.28 11.37
C LYS A 58 6.50 -6.55 11.51
N ASP A 59 6.01 -7.57 10.81
CA ASP A 59 4.63 -8.01 10.93
C ASP A 59 4.32 -8.53 12.34
N THR A 60 3.21 -8.09 12.90
CA THR A 60 2.69 -8.53 14.21
C THR A 60 1.17 -8.69 14.14
N LYS A 61 0.56 -9.24 15.20
CA LYS A 61 -0.91 -9.29 15.32
C LYS A 61 -1.59 -7.91 15.25
N SER A 62 -0.85 -6.84 15.52
CA SER A 62 -1.35 -5.46 15.46
C SER A 62 -1.26 -4.85 14.06
N THR A 63 -0.53 -5.48 13.13
CA THR A 63 -0.38 -5.00 11.77
C THR A 63 -1.73 -5.07 11.06
N LYS A 64 -2.13 -3.97 10.43
CA LYS A 64 -3.38 -3.89 9.68
C LYS A 64 -3.13 -3.32 8.30
N TYR A 65 -4.00 -3.62 7.36
CA TYR A 65 -3.98 -3.03 6.04
C TYR A 65 -5.35 -2.51 5.64
N LYS A 66 -5.35 -1.63 4.65
CA LYS A 66 -6.55 -1.27 3.88
C LYS A 66 -6.20 -1.32 2.41
N TYR A 67 -7.15 -1.77 1.59
CA TYR A 67 -6.99 -1.81 0.15
C TYR A 67 -8.10 -1.02 -0.51
N ASN A 68 -7.73 -0.10 -1.40
CA ASN A 68 -8.69 0.60 -2.25
C ASN A 68 -8.72 -0.08 -3.62
N HIS A 69 -9.88 -0.61 -4.01
CA HIS A 69 -10.04 -1.34 -5.27
C HIS A 69 -9.97 -0.43 -6.51
N GLN A 70 -10.45 0.81 -6.40
CA GLN A 70 -10.46 1.77 -7.51
C GLN A 70 -9.04 2.24 -7.84
N SER A 71 -8.29 2.69 -6.83
CA SER A 71 -6.91 3.17 -7.02
C SER A 71 -5.87 2.05 -7.00
N ARG A 72 -6.27 0.83 -6.61
CA ARG A 72 -5.40 -0.34 -6.48
C ARG A 72 -4.21 -0.08 -5.57
N VAL A 73 -4.47 0.56 -4.44
CA VAL A 73 -3.46 0.90 -3.44
C VAL A 73 -3.74 0.14 -2.14
N MET A 74 -2.74 -0.59 -1.66
CA MET A 74 -2.73 -1.11 -0.30
C MET A 74 -1.87 -0.22 0.58
N VAL A 75 -2.39 0.15 1.75
CA VAL A 75 -1.61 0.76 2.82
C VAL A 75 -1.60 -0.20 3.99
N ILE A 76 -0.41 -0.57 4.43
CA ILE A 76 -0.18 -1.43 5.59
C ILE A 76 0.37 -0.54 6.70
N ARG A 77 -0.18 -0.64 7.90
CA ARG A 77 0.27 0.09 9.09
C ARG A 77 0.88 -0.88 10.11
N TYR A 78 1.99 -0.44 10.69
CA TYR A 78 2.80 -1.18 11.64
C TYR A 78 2.87 -0.38 12.93
N LEU A 79 2.66 -1.02 14.08
CA LEU A 79 2.85 -0.35 15.37
C LEU A 79 4.31 0.10 15.47
N ASN A 80 4.51 1.40 15.66
CA ASN A 80 5.84 1.93 15.86
C ASN A 80 6.27 1.69 17.30
N LYS A 81 7.30 0.87 17.49
CA LYS A 81 7.86 0.59 18.82
C LYS A 81 9.00 1.52 19.21
N SER A 82 9.47 2.35 18.28
CA SER A 82 10.55 3.28 18.55
C SER A 82 10.06 4.45 19.38
N LYS A 83 10.79 4.74 20.46
CA LYS A 83 10.58 5.93 21.30
C LYS A 83 11.40 7.14 20.81
N SER A 84 12.00 7.06 19.61
CA SER A 84 12.80 8.18 19.10
C SER A 84 11.90 9.40 18.83
N PRO A 85 12.23 10.60 19.36
CA PRO A 85 11.42 11.81 19.23
C PRO A 85 11.06 12.16 17.77
N GLU A 86 11.99 11.89 16.85
CA GLU A 86 11.86 12.19 15.40
C GLU A 86 10.83 11.29 14.69
N VAL A 87 10.45 10.17 15.31
CA VAL A 87 9.49 9.20 14.79
C VAL A 87 8.37 9.00 15.80
N ASN A 88 8.00 10.04 16.58
CA ASN A 88 6.99 9.96 17.62
C ASN A 88 5.55 9.90 17.06
N THR A 89 5.26 8.88 16.25
CA THR A 89 3.91 8.54 15.80
C THR A 89 3.57 7.13 16.21
N LYS A 90 2.28 6.86 16.35
CA LYS A 90 1.77 5.53 16.72
C LYS A 90 2.09 4.45 15.67
N TYR A 91 2.20 4.82 14.39
CA TYR A 91 2.35 3.86 13.30
C TYR A 91 3.35 4.31 12.24
N ASN A 92 4.04 3.32 11.68
CA ASN A 92 4.76 3.42 10.40
C ASN A 92 3.94 2.75 9.29
N TYR A 93 4.21 3.10 8.03
CA TYR A 93 3.38 2.64 6.92
C TYR A 93 4.21 2.11 5.75
N ARG A 94 3.73 1.02 5.15
CA ARG A 94 4.09 0.64 3.78
C ARG A 94 2.92 0.96 2.85
N LYS A 95 3.23 1.44 1.65
CA LYS A 95 2.25 1.65 0.58
C LYS A 95 2.68 0.83 -0.63
N LEU A 96 1.74 0.05 -1.15
CA LEU A 96 1.92 -0.81 -2.31
C LEU A 96 0.93 -0.35 -3.37
N VAL A 97 1.43 -0.01 -4.56
CA VAL A 97 0.61 0.38 -5.72
C VAL A 97 0.65 -0.77 -6.72
N PHE A 98 -0.51 -1.33 -7.05
CA PHE A 98 -0.63 -2.53 -7.87
C PHE A 98 -1.02 -2.19 -9.30
N HIS A 99 -0.22 -2.66 -10.25
CA HIS A 99 -0.50 -2.62 -11.67
C HIS A 99 -0.62 -4.06 -12.22
N GLY A 100 -1.12 -4.21 -13.46
CA GLY A 100 -1.31 -5.53 -14.09
C GLY A 100 -2.47 -6.31 -13.46
N ASN A 101 -2.39 -7.64 -13.41
CA ASN A 101 -3.44 -8.50 -12.82
C ASN A 101 -2.91 -9.28 -11.60
N LYS A 102 -3.79 -10.02 -10.90
CA LYS A 102 -3.43 -10.73 -9.66
C LYS A 102 -2.40 -11.87 -9.84
N ARG A 103 -2.19 -12.36 -11.07
CA ARG A 103 -1.24 -13.45 -11.41
C ARG A 103 0.13 -12.93 -11.85
N GLN A 104 0.18 -11.75 -12.46
CA GLN A 104 1.42 -11.10 -12.88
C GLN A 104 1.44 -9.62 -12.48
N PRO A 105 1.39 -9.32 -11.17
CA PRO A 105 1.34 -7.94 -10.72
C PRO A 105 2.70 -7.27 -10.87
N VAL A 106 2.67 -5.98 -11.20
CA VAL A 106 3.81 -5.08 -11.03
C VAL A 106 3.49 -4.19 -9.83
N ILE A 107 4.31 -4.26 -8.79
CA ILE A 107 4.05 -3.61 -7.52
C ILE A 107 5.14 -2.59 -7.25
N GLN A 108 4.73 -1.35 -7.00
CA GLN A 108 5.61 -0.31 -6.50
C GLN A 108 5.52 -0.27 -4.98
N TYR A 109 6.68 -0.25 -4.32
CA TYR A 109 6.80 -0.26 -2.87
C TYR A 109 7.28 1.10 -2.39
N TYR A 110 6.61 1.58 -1.34
CA TYR A 110 6.94 2.80 -0.65
C TYR A 110 6.88 2.56 0.86
N TYR A 111 7.61 3.36 1.62
CA TYR A 111 7.55 3.39 3.08
C TYR A 111 7.37 4.81 3.61
N LYS A 112 6.89 4.91 4.84
CA LYS A 112 6.80 6.16 5.60
C LYS A 112 7.09 5.84 7.06
N LEU A 113 8.09 6.52 7.63
CA LEU A 113 8.37 6.53 9.05
C LEU A 113 7.78 7.80 9.67
N GLY A 114 7.10 7.67 10.81
CA GLY A 114 6.67 8.85 11.53
C GLY A 114 5.74 9.76 10.72
N ASN A 115 6.04 11.06 10.76
CA ASN A 115 5.34 12.12 10.01
C ASN A 115 5.92 12.39 8.62
N GLN A 116 6.93 11.63 8.18
CA GLN A 116 7.59 11.85 6.89
C GLN A 116 6.64 11.65 5.70
N LYS A 117 7.07 12.06 4.51
CA LYS A 117 6.38 11.72 3.26
C LYS A 117 6.66 10.26 2.88
N PHE A 118 5.83 9.68 2.03
CA PHE A 118 6.12 8.36 1.47
C PHE A 118 7.35 8.43 0.57
N GLN A 119 8.32 7.56 0.82
CA GLN A 119 9.53 7.41 0.03
C GLN A 119 9.45 6.14 -0.80
N PHE A 120 9.85 6.24 -2.07
CA PHE A 120 9.90 5.10 -2.99
C PHE A 120 11.07 4.18 -2.63
N LEU A 121 10.85 2.86 -2.75
CA LEU A 121 11.88 1.85 -2.55
C LEU A 121 12.25 1.22 -3.88
N TYR A 122 11.30 0.46 -4.43
CA TYR A 122 11.52 -0.33 -5.63
C TYR A 122 10.20 -0.70 -6.29
N THR A 123 10.30 -1.13 -7.54
CA THR A 123 9.22 -1.72 -8.33
C THR A 123 9.61 -3.14 -8.68
N ILE A 124 8.75 -4.11 -8.35
CA ILE A 124 8.98 -5.52 -8.65
C ILE A 124 7.85 -6.04 -9.53
N LYS A 125 8.22 -6.77 -10.58
CA LYS A 125 7.30 -7.62 -11.36
C LYS A 125 7.31 -9.03 -10.80
N TYR A 126 6.13 -9.57 -10.54
CA TYR A 126 5.96 -10.93 -10.05
C TYR A 126 5.31 -11.83 -11.09
N TRP A 127 5.64 -13.12 -11.02
CA TRP A 127 4.89 -14.20 -11.64
C TRP A 127 4.41 -15.11 -10.52
N MET A 128 3.11 -15.10 -10.23
CA MET A 128 2.53 -15.74 -9.06
C MET A 128 2.21 -17.22 -9.32
N PHE A 129 2.60 -18.08 -8.38
CA PHE A 129 2.06 -19.44 -8.28
C PHE A 129 0.67 -19.42 -7.65
N LYS A 130 0.51 -18.71 -6.52
CA LYS A 130 -0.81 -18.40 -5.94
C LYS A 130 -1.07 -16.89 -6.06
N PRO A 131 -2.18 -16.46 -6.69
CA PRO A 131 -2.48 -15.05 -6.90
C PRO A 131 -2.64 -14.26 -5.60
N ILE A 132 -2.52 -12.94 -5.71
CA ILE A 132 -2.82 -12.01 -4.60
C ILE A 132 -4.32 -12.07 -4.27
N LYS A 133 -4.64 -12.12 -2.98
CA LYS A 133 -5.98 -12.17 -2.43
C LYS A 133 -6.28 -10.87 -1.68
N TYR A 134 -6.67 -9.84 -2.43
CA TYR A 134 -7.38 -8.67 -1.92
C TYR A 134 -8.87 -8.82 -2.20
#